data_AF-A0A853I1A5-F1
#
_entry.id   AF-A0A853I1A5-F1
#
_cell.length_a   1.000
_cell.length_b   1.000
_cell.length_c   1.000
_cell.angle_alpha   90.00
_cell.angle_beta   90.00
_cell.angle_gamma   90.00
#
_symmetry.space_group_name_H-M   'P 1'
#
loop_
_entity.id
_entity.type
_entity.pdbx_description
1 polymer ?
#
loop_
_entity_poly.entity_id
_entity_poly.type
_entity_poly.pdbx_seq_one_letter_code
_entity_poly.pdbx_strand_id
1 'polypeptide(L)'
;MRNQNIKISSFKKGLLNISTIIFVLSSSKAVVSAEQNNVIRDSYVFEQNQLIYTTDEMFSFDIKSYLESNAPHLIDYAEVISHWSGYSSISPKVIIALIEQQTGLVSNEYLDVSVYYKPMGSLSDKHGFSEQVEDVAVKLAKYFYKTNDKTDLTAKTSLEQLFEGHQSRNIDNNSGIGEFYDIYYRLFPNEPTVESDSSKLSNKQYLFNLPPDNLLQLPYLVNKAWRYGGTHTNNGSGSFPQSSLDLNNGGSWGSNTSNIWVASAAPGRAKVHSSCNLEIIHPGGWSTTYYHLDNIKVRTNDTVTRNQKVANYANNKPQALCQGGHSTGPHQHFSLKKDGRYQHLNNVKLSGFKVHTGRDSYDSDCRYFWLEKNNTKYCAWTKLTNPGVPDGPGPDPDPDDKALKNGVPVTGLSASKGKQAYYKILVPAGARNLKIKISGGSGDADMHVKAGSRPTLSSWDCRPYKVTQLEECNYKTPKVTTYYVMLHAFSNYNNISLVASYDKQIVEELKDDVPITGLSAEKGNQKYYKIDIPTGASNLKIKVDGGTGDVDMHVKAGTKPTLSSWDCRPYKTTQLEVCSYKTPKTGSYYVLLNAFSNYNNVSLEASYSN
;
A
#
# COMPACT_ATOMS: atom_id res chain seq x y z
N MET A 1 80.34 -61.36 15.01
CA MET A 1 80.48 -62.31 13.88
C MET A 1 79.79 -61.68 12.68
N ARG A 2 80.56 -61.08 11.76
CA ARG A 2 80.88 -61.60 10.41
C ARG A 2 79.61 -61.90 9.58
N ASN A 3 79.24 -61.06 8.60
CA ASN A 3 79.82 -60.82 7.26
C ASN A 3 79.15 -61.67 6.18
N GLN A 4 78.63 -61.00 5.14
CA GLN A 4 78.91 -61.17 3.69
C GLN A 4 77.79 -60.43 2.94
N ASN A 5 77.96 -59.27 2.28
CA ASN A 5 78.88 -58.82 1.22
C ASN A 5 78.90 -59.71 -0.02
N ILE A 6 78.16 -59.31 -1.07
CA ILE A 6 78.57 -59.42 -2.47
C ILE A 6 78.45 -58.03 -3.12
N LYS A 7 79.44 -57.70 -3.93
CA LYS A 7 79.85 -56.37 -4.37
C LYS A 7 80.02 -56.40 -5.92
N ILE A 8 79.92 -55.22 -6.54
CA ILE A 8 80.69 -54.73 -7.73
C ILE A 8 80.04 -54.72 -9.16
N SER A 9 79.81 -53.47 -9.62
CA SER A 9 80.06 -52.79 -10.93
C SER A 9 79.26 -53.20 -12.20
N SER A 10 78.95 -52.34 -13.20
CA SER A 10 79.21 -50.92 -13.50
C SER A 10 78.42 -50.45 -14.75
N PHE A 11 77.99 -49.18 -14.74
CA PHE A 11 77.97 -48.14 -15.80
C PHE A 11 76.94 -48.09 -16.98
N LYS A 12 76.24 -46.92 -17.01
CA LYS A 12 75.64 -46.10 -18.12
C LYS A 12 74.45 -46.71 -18.89
N LYS A 13 73.34 -46.02 -19.21
CA LYS A 13 72.99 -44.60 -19.44
C LYS A 13 71.44 -44.52 -19.54
N GLY A 14 70.81 -43.39 -19.20
CA GLY A 14 69.50 -43.00 -19.75
C GLY A 14 68.42 -42.61 -18.72
N LEU A 15 68.07 -41.33 -18.71
CA LEU A 15 66.98 -40.71 -17.93
C LEU A 15 65.58 -41.22 -18.36
N LEU A 16 64.63 -41.34 -17.44
CA LEU A 16 63.43 -40.47 -17.29
C LEU A 16 62.36 -41.07 -16.34
N ASN A 17 61.74 -40.18 -15.58
CA ASN A 17 60.75 -40.37 -14.51
C ASN A 17 59.54 -41.26 -14.85
N ILE A 18 59.16 -42.15 -13.91
CA ILE A 18 57.80 -42.70 -13.80
C ILE A 18 57.33 -42.53 -12.35
N SER A 19 56.61 -41.45 -12.08
CA SER A 19 55.75 -41.28 -10.89
C SER A 19 54.61 -40.34 -11.24
N THR A 20 53.71 -40.78 -12.14
CA THR A 20 52.46 -40.07 -12.44
C THR A 20 51.38 -41.01 -12.97
N ILE A 21 51.05 -42.13 -12.30
CA ILE A 21 49.90 -42.97 -12.73
C ILE A 21 48.95 -43.39 -11.58
N ILE A 22 49.13 -42.88 -10.35
CA ILE A 22 48.14 -43.05 -9.27
C ILE A 22 47.88 -41.71 -8.57
N PHE A 23 47.41 -40.71 -9.34
CA PHE A 23 46.91 -39.43 -8.81
C PHE A 23 45.91 -38.75 -9.77
N VAL A 24 45.18 -39.54 -10.58
CA VAL A 24 44.27 -39.01 -11.62
C VAL A 24 42.80 -39.40 -11.39
N LEU A 25 42.49 -40.22 -10.38
CA LEU A 25 41.10 -40.65 -10.08
C LEU A 25 40.48 -40.04 -8.81
N SER A 26 41.25 -39.38 -7.94
CA SER A 26 40.73 -38.62 -6.79
C SER A 26 40.61 -37.12 -7.08
N SER A 27 41.50 -36.58 -7.90
CA SER A 27 41.48 -35.18 -8.38
C SER A 27 40.32 -34.92 -9.34
N SER A 28 39.96 -35.89 -10.18
CA SER A 28 38.85 -35.75 -11.14
C SER A 28 37.46 -35.78 -10.47
N LYS A 29 37.24 -36.49 -9.36
CA LYS A 29 35.97 -36.38 -8.61
C LYS A 29 35.85 -35.05 -7.84
N ALA A 30 36.95 -34.55 -7.27
CA ALA A 30 36.97 -33.27 -6.58
C ALA A 30 36.81 -32.09 -7.56
N VAL A 31 37.50 -32.14 -8.71
CA VAL A 31 37.40 -31.12 -9.78
C VAL A 31 36.04 -31.18 -10.46
N VAL A 32 35.48 -32.37 -10.74
CA VAL A 32 34.10 -32.47 -11.27
C VAL A 32 33.07 -31.97 -10.24
N SER A 33 33.24 -32.22 -8.93
CA SER A 33 32.33 -31.64 -7.92
C SER A 33 32.51 -30.13 -7.74
N ALA A 34 33.73 -29.59 -7.92
CA ALA A 34 34.02 -28.17 -7.81
C ALA A 34 33.58 -27.39 -9.07
N GLU A 35 33.73 -27.97 -10.26
CA GLU A 35 33.19 -27.43 -11.52
C GLU A 35 31.66 -27.55 -11.54
N GLN A 36 31.08 -28.67 -11.06
CA GLN A 36 29.63 -28.83 -10.98
C GLN A 36 29.01 -27.92 -9.89
N ASN A 37 29.70 -27.68 -8.77
CA ASN A 37 29.31 -26.68 -7.78
C ASN A 37 29.47 -25.24 -8.28
N ASN A 38 30.48 -24.95 -9.11
CA ASN A 38 30.61 -23.63 -9.76
C ASN A 38 29.54 -23.41 -10.83
N VAL A 39 29.18 -24.43 -11.60
CA VAL A 39 28.08 -24.37 -12.60
C VAL A 39 26.70 -24.24 -11.92
N ILE A 40 26.52 -24.79 -10.71
CA ILE A 40 25.31 -24.55 -9.89
C ILE A 40 25.32 -23.14 -9.28
N ARG A 41 26.49 -22.58 -8.92
CA ARG A 41 26.63 -21.20 -8.40
C ARG A 41 26.30 -20.13 -9.42
N ASP A 42 26.58 -20.35 -10.70
CA ASP A 42 26.19 -19.46 -11.81
C ASP A 42 24.65 -19.40 -12.05
N SER A 43 23.86 -20.17 -11.30
CA SER A 43 22.40 -20.28 -11.49
C SER A 43 21.52 -19.53 -10.49
N TYR A 44 22.09 -18.92 -9.44
CA TYR A 44 21.34 -18.15 -8.45
C TYR A 44 21.41 -16.65 -8.71
N VAL A 45 20.32 -16.07 -9.23
CA VAL A 45 20.19 -14.61 -9.37
C VAL A 45 19.40 -14.08 -8.18
N PHE A 46 20.06 -13.35 -7.26
CA PHE A 46 19.38 -12.65 -6.17
C PHE A 46 18.85 -11.30 -6.67
N GLU A 47 17.53 -11.16 -6.75
CA GLU A 47 16.89 -9.96 -7.24
C GLU A 47 16.75 -8.88 -6.17
N GLN A 48 16.79 -7.62 -6.58
CA GLN A 48 16.51 -6.49 -5.68
C GLN A 48 15.14 -6.57 -4.99
N ASN A 49 14.17 -7.29 -5.57
CA ASN A 49 12.88 -7.54 -4.92
C ASN A 49 13.00 -8.46 -3.71
N GLN A 50 13.93 -9.43 -3.72
CA GLN A 50 14.18 -10.34 -2.60
C GLN A 50 14.86 -9.63 -1.42
N LEU A 51 15.53 -8.50 -1.67
CA LEU A 51 16.04 -7.63 -0.61
C LEU A 51 14.90 -6.94 0.17
N ILE A 52 13.80 -6.63 -0.52
CA ILE A 52 12.75 -5.74 0.00
C ILE A 52 11.64 -6.54 0.68
N TYR A 53 11.19 -6.09 1.85
CA TYR A 53 10.01 -6.64 2.50
C TYR A 53 8.76 -6.22 1.75
N THR A 54 8.37 -7.02 0.75
CA THR A 54 7.25 -6.69 -0.14
C THR A 54 5.90 -6.81 0.58
N THR A 55 4.87 -6.15 0.04
CA THR A 55 3.51 -6.25 0.57
C THR A 55 2.99 -7.68 0.56
N ASP A 56 3.40 -8.50 -0.42
CA ASP A 56 3.01 -9.90 -0.48
C ASP A 56 3.72 -10.74 0.58
N GLU A 57 5.04 -10.54 0.75
CA GLU A 57 5.83 -11.23 1.77
C GLU A 57 5.32 -10.94 3.19
N MET A 58 4.84 -9.71 3.47
CA MET A 58 4.26 -9.35 4.77
C MET A 58 3.12 -10.28 5.23
N PHE A 59 2.45 -10.94 4.29
CA PHE A 59 1.32 -11.83 4.57
C PHE A 59 1.54 -13.30 4.15
N SER A 60 2.47 -13.57 3.22
CA SER A 60 2.82 -14.93 2.83
C SER A 60 3.91 -15.56 3.70
N PHE A 61 4.72 -14.75 4.39
CA PHE A 61 5.78 -15.22 5.29
C PHE A 61 5.51 -14.83 6.74
N ASP A 62 5.04 -15.79 7.52
CA ASP A 62 4.87 -15.65 8.97
C ASP A 62 6.19 -16.02 9.68
N ILE A 63 6.89 -14.97 10.16
CA ILE A 63 8.19 -15.09 10.83
C ILE A 63 8.10 -15.98 12.08
N LYS A 64 7.04 -15.84 12.89
CA LYS A 64 6.90 -16.60 14.13
C LYS A 64 6.68 -18.07 13.82
N SER A 65 5.79 -18.39 12.88
CA SER A 65 5.54 -19.76 12.44
C SER A 65 6.77 -20.41 11.80
N TYR A 66 7.56 -19.63 11.03
CA TYR A 66 8.83 -20.10 10.48
C TYR A 66 9.84 -20.44 11.58
N LEU A 67 10.04 -19.55 12.55
CA LEU A 67 10.96 -19.79 13.67
C LEU A 67 10.47 -20.93 14.56
N GLU A 68 9.18 -21.04 14.85
CA GLU A 68 8.59 -22.17 15.57
C GLU A 68 8.91 -23.53 14.92
N SER A 69 9.01 -23.56 13.59
CA SER A 69 9.26 -24.80 12.85
C SER A 69 10.74 -25.09 12.61
N ASN A 70 11.58 -24.06 12.50
CA ASN A 70 12.97 -24.19 12.04
C ASN A 70 14.03 -23.74 13.06
N ALA A 71 13.69 -22.83 13.97
CA ALA A 71 14.58 -22.27 14.99
C ALA A 71 13.81 -21.87 16.26
N PRO A 72 13.22 -22.82 17.03
CA PRO A 72 12.31 -22.50 18.13
C PRO A 72 12.96 -21.65 19.24
N HIS A 73 14.27 -21.77 19.43
CA HIS A 73 15.07 -20.96 20.36
C HIS A 73 15.15 -19.48 19.98
N LEU A 74 14.69 -19.09 18.78
CA LEU A 74 14.63 -17.70 18.32
C LEU A 74 13.22 -17.12 18.32
N ILE A 75 12.21 -17.87 18.77
CA ILE A 75 10.80 -17.44 18.70
C ILE A 75 10.53 -16.08 19.35
N ASP A 76 11.19 -15.78 20.47
CA ASP A 76 11.04 -14.52 21.22
C ASP A 76 11.60 -13.32 20.45
N TYR A 77 12.45 -13.56 19.44
CA TYR A 77 13.00 -12.53 18.56
C TYR A 77 12.18 -12.31 17.29
N ALA A 78 11.05 -13.02 17.10
CA ALA A 78 10.19 -12.85 15.93
C ALA A 78 9.69 -11.40 15.77
N GLU A 79 9.33 -10.74 16.89
CA GLU A 79 8.91 -9.34 16.88
C GLU A 79 10.07 -8.43 16.46
N VAL A 80 11.28 -8.65 16.97
CA VAL A 80 12.47 -7.86 16.63
C VAL A 80 12.75 -7.91 15.13
N ILE A 81 12.74 -9.11 14.55
CA ILE A 81 12.94 -9.29 13.10
C ILE A 81 11.82 -8.60 12.33
N SER A 82 10.56 -8.79 12.71
CA SER A 82 9.43 -8.15 12.04
C SER A 82 9.45 -6.62 12.14
N HIS A 83 9.83 -6.09 13.30
CA HIS A 83 9.96 -4.68 13.59
C HIS A 83 10.96 -4.01 12.66
N TRP A 84 12.18 -4.55 12.61
CA TRP A 84 13.25 -3.97 11.82
C TRP A 84 13.08 -4.23 10.33
N SER A 85 12.44 -5.32 9.91
CA SER A 85 12.00 -5.48 8.53
C SER A 85 10.96 -4.44 8.12
N GLY A 86 9.95 -4.20 8.96
CA GLY A 86 8.94 -3.17 8.73
C GLY A 86 9.54 -1.76 8.71
N TYR A 87 10.49 -1.46 9.60
CA TYR A 87 11.13 -0.15 9.68
C TYR A 87 12.16 0.12 8.57
N SER A 88 12.92 -0.89 8.15
CA SER A 88 13.98 -0.71 7.14
C SER A 88 13.52 -1.01 5.71
N SER A 89 12.37 -1.67 5.57
CA SER A 89 11.92 -2.29 4.31
C SER A 89 12.81 -3.46 3.84
N ILE A 90 13.67 -4.02 4.69
CA ILE A 90 14.48 -5.21 4.35
C ILE A 90 13.72 -6.48 4.70
N SER A 91 13.70 -7.43 3.77
CA SER A 91 13.01 -8.71 3.93
C SER A 91 13.45 -9.43 5.22
N PRO A 92 12.52 -9.98 6.02
CA PRO A 92 12.88 -10.82 7.16
C PRO A 92 13.64 -12.08 6.76
N LYS A 93 13.43 -12.61 5.56
CA LYS A 93 14.21 -13.75 5.03
C LYS A 93 15.68 -13.40 4.87
N VAL A 94 15.98 -12.19 4.38
CA VAL A 94 17.36 -11.70 4.28
C VAL A 94 17.99 -11.56 5.66
N ILE A 95 17.27 -10.99 6.63
CA ILE A 95 17.76 -10.86 8.02
C ILE A 95 18.08 -12.24 8.61
N ILE A 96 17.16 -13.20 8.47
CA ILE A 96 17.34 -14.58 8.96
C ILE A 96 18.54 -15.27 8.28
N ALA A 97 18.68 -15.12 6.96
CA ALA A 97 19.80 -15.69 6.22
C ALA A 97 21.16 -15.07 6.63
N LEU A 98 21.19 -13.77 6.93
CA LEU A 98 22.41 -13.12 7.46
C LEU A 98 22.76 -13.61 8.87
N ILE A 99 21.77 -13.80 9.75
CA ILE A 99 22.00 -14.39 11.08
C ILE A 99 22.61 -15.79 10.94
N GLU A 100 22.01 -16.62 10.08
CA GLU A 100 22.51 -17.96 9.79
C GLU A 100 23.93 -17.94 9.22
N GLN A 101 24.21 -17.06 8.26
CA GLN A 101 25.54 -16.96 7.69
C GLN A 101 26.59 -16.56 8.71
N GLN A 102 26.28 -15.59 9.56
CA GLN A 102 27.27 -15.01 10.45
C GLN A 102 27.58 -15.90 11.65
N THR A 103 26.61 -16.70 12.10
CA THR A 103 26.73 -17.41 13.37
C THR A 103 26.21 -18.85 13.36
N GLY A 104 25.48 -19.26 12.33
CA GLY A 104 24.77 -20.54 12.30
C GLY A 104 23.60 -20.61 13.29
N LEU A 105 23.19 -19.47 13.86
CA LEU A 105 22.22 -19.42 14.95
C LEU A 105 20.81 -19.84 14.54
N VAL A 106 20.47 -19.88 13.25
CA VAL A 106 19.15 -20.37 12.82
C VAL A 106 19.13 -21.90 12.86
N SER A 107 20.15 -22.56 12.32
CA SER A 107 20.18 -24.03 12.24
C SER A 107 20.74 -24.71 13.50
N ASN A 108 21.41 -24.00 14.42
CA ASN A 108 22.07 -24.58 15.58
C ASN A 108 21.55 -24.01 16.91
N GLU A 109 20.86 -24.86 17.68
CA GLU A 109 20.31 -24.52 19.00
C GLU A 109 21.33 -24.63 20.15
N TYR A 110 22.48 -25.29 19.94
CA TYR A 110 23.49 -25.56 20.98
C TYR A 110 24.69 -24.61 20.89
N LEU A 111 24.45 -23.34 20.55
CA LEU A 111 25.49 -22.32 20.53
C LEU A 111 25.68 -21.68 21.90
N ASP A 112 26.88 -21.15 22.14
CA ASP A 112 27.18 -20.38 23.34
C ASP A 112 26.22 -19.18 23.46
N VAL A 113 25.77 -18.89 24.69
CA VAL A 113 24.82 -17.80 24.97
C VAL A 113 25.32 -16.45 24.43
N SER A 114 26.64 -16.24 24.35
CA SER A 114 27.24 -15.03 23.77
C SER A 114 26.86 -14.79 22.30
N VAL A 115 26.51 -15.84 21.54
CA VAL A 115 26.08 -15.74 20.14
C VAL A 115 24.72 -15.03 20.02
N TYR A 116 23.83 -15.18 21.01
CA TYR A 116 22.54 -14.47 21.05
C TYR A 116 22.71 -12.96 21.23
N TYR A 117 23.83 -12.54 21.82
CA TYR A 117 24.20 -11.14 21.93
C TYR A 117 25.01 -10.62 20.73
N LYS A 118 25.32 -11.50 19.75
CA LYS A 118 26.09 -11.22 18.52
C LYS A 118 25.55 -11.96 17.28
N PRO A 119 24.23 -11.98 16.99
CA PRO A 119 23.66 -12.81 15.93
C PRO A 119 24.11 -12.39 14.52
N MET A 120 24.53 -11.13 14.33
CA MET A 120 25.03 -10.62 13.06
C MET A 120 26.55 -10.70 12.93
N GLY A 121 27.24 -11.34 13.87
CA GLY A 121 28.68 -11.59 13.81
C GLY A 121 29.50 -10.33 13.52
N SER A 122 30.28 -10.35 12.44
CA SER A 122 31.13 -9.23 12.05
C SER A 122 30.40 -8.13 11.30
N LEU A 123 29.14 -8.32 10.90
CA LEU A 123 28.38 -7.31 10.15
C LEU A 123 27.94 -6.11 11.02
N SER A 124 28.08 -6.21 12.34
CA SER A 124 27.75 -5.14 13.27
C SER A 124 28.61 -5.17 14.52
N ASP A 125 29.10 -3.99 14.91
CA ASP A 125 29.83 -3.78 16.17
C ASP A 125 28.88 -3.56 17.37
N LYS A 126 27.56 -3.57 17.14
CA LYS A 126 26.56 -3.39 18.19
C LYS A 126 26.48 -4.63 19.07
N HIS A 127 25.96 -4.47 20.28
CA HIS A 127 25.75 -5.55 21.23
C HIS A 127 24.26 -5.72 21.51
N GLY A 128 23.79 -6.96 21.49
CA GLY A 128 22.37 -7.29 21.62
C GLY A 128 21.73 -7.64 20.29
N PHE A 129 20.70 -8.48 20.36
CA PHE A 129 20.04 -9.02 19.17
C PHE A 129 19.35 -7.93 18.36
N SER A 130 18.55 -7.08 19.03
CA SER A 130 17.79 -6.01 18.36
C SER A 130 18.71 -4.95 17.75
N GLU A 131 19.72 -4.51 18.49
CA GLU A 131 20.63 -3.45 18.08
C GLU A 131 21.46 -3.84 16.84
N GLN A 132 21.80 -5.12 16.69
CA GLN A 132 22.50 -5.62 15.51
C GLN A 132 21.58 -5.80 14.32
N VAL A 133 20.37 -6.32 14.54
CA VAL A 133 19.36 -6.42 13.47
C VAL A 133 19.01 -5.02 12.95
N GLU A 134 18.81 -4.04 13.84
CA GLU A 134 18.65 -2.63 13.51
C GLU A 134 19.79 -2.13 12.62
N ASP A 135 21.02 -2.24 13.10
CA ASP A 135 22.21 -1.68 12.45
C ASP A 135 22.40 -2.25 11.04
N VAL A 136 22.33 -3.58 10.89
CA VAL A 136 22.48 -4.24 9.59
C VAL A 136 21.33 -3.89 8.65
N ALA A 137 20.07 -3.95 9.11
CA ALA A 137 18.91 -3.65 8.28
C ALA A 137 18.90 -2.18 7.81
N VAL A 138 19.25 -1.25 8.69
CA VAL A 138 19.36 0.19 8.35
C VAL A 138 20.54 0.45 7.40
N LYS A 139 21.68 -0.24 7.55
CA LYS A 139 22.80 -0.17 6.58
C LYS A 139 22.36 -0.62 5.20
N LEU A 140 21.71 -1.78 5.10
CA LEU A 140 21.19 -2.31 3.83
C LEU A 140 20.21 -1.35 3.17
N ALA A 141 19.25 -0.80 3.94
CA ALA A 141 18.31 0.18 3.44
C ALA A 141 19.01 1.46 2.94
N LYS A 142 20.00 1.95 3.68
CA LYS A 142 20.81 3.12 3.27
C LYS A 142 21.54 2.87 1.96
N TYR A 143 22.15 1.70 1.78
CA TYR A 143 22.79 1.33 0.51
C TYR A 143 21.78 1.26 -0.62
N PHE A 144 20.60 0.68 -0.37
CA PHE A 144 19.53 0.55 -1.36
C PHE A 144 19.04 1.90 -1.89
N TYR A 145 18.80 2.90 -1.03
CA TYR A 145 18.35 4.22 -1.50
C TYR A 145 19.48 5.07 -2.09
N LYS A 146 20.74 4.84 -1.69
CA LYS A 146 21.89 5.56 -2.25
C LYS A 146 22.25 5.11 -3.68
N THR A 147 22.11 3.83 -4.00
CA THR A 147 22.43 3.30 -5.33
C THR A 147 21.44 3.78 -6.39
N ASN A 148 20.19 4.02 -6.00
CA ASN A 148 19.13 4.46 -6.93
C ASN A 148 19.29 5.89 -7.46
N ASP A 149 20.19 6.70 -6.88
CA ASP A 149 20.52 8.05 -7.38
C ASP A 149 21.55 8.03 -8.53
N LYS A 150 22.23 6.90 -8.80
CA LYS A 150 23.31 6.82 -9.80
C LYS A 150 22.98 5.84 -10.93
N THR A 151 23.04 6.30 -12.17
CA THR A 151 22.81 5.52 -13.41
C THR A 151 24.02 4.67 -13.83
N ASP A 152 24.85 4.23 -12.89
CA ASP A 152 26.11 3.57 -13.21
C ASP A 152 25.90 2.05 -13.27
N LEU A 153 26.20 1.44 -14.42
CA LEU A 153 26.14 -0.01 -14.66
C LEU A 153 27.18 -0.78 -13.82
N THR A 154 28.02 -0.07 -13.07
CA THR A 154 29.03 -0.60 -12.13
C THR A 154 28.62 -0.47 -10.65
N ALA A 155 27.39 -0.03 -10.35
CA ALA A 155 26.95 0.20 -8.99
C ALA A 155 26.76 -1.12 -8.20
N LYS A 156 27.52 -1.26 -7.11
CA LYS A 156 27.45 -2.41 -6.21
C LYS A 156 26.08 -2.55 -5.55
N THR A 157 25.59 -3.77 -5.39
CA THR A 157 24.35 -4.06 -4.68
C THR A 157 24.45 -3.70 -3.19
N SER A 158 23.32 -3.65 -2.48
CA SER A 158 23.33 -3.37 -1.03
C SER A 158 24.06 -4.43 -0.23
N LEU A 159 23.95 -5.70 -0.63
CA LEU A 159 24.66 -6.82 -0.01
C LEU A 159 26.16 -6.74 -0.29
N GLU A 160 26.57 -6.45 -1.53
CA GLU A 160 27.99 -6.25 -1.87
C GLU A 160 28.61 -5.12 -1.03
N GLN A 161 27.91 -3.98 -0.91
CA GLN A 161 28.38 -2.87 -0.07
C GLN A 161 28.45 -3.23 1.41
N LEU A 162 27.53 -4.06 1.91
CA LEU A 162 27.53 -4.53 3.29
C LEU A 162 28.76 -5.40 3.58
N PHE A 163 29.07 -6.37 2.72
CA PHE A 163 30.21 -7.27 2.91
C PHE A 163 31.56 -6.58 2.73
N GLU A 164 31.67 -5.62 1.80
CA GLU A 164 32.91 -4.86 1.60
C GLU A 164 33.26 -3.94 2.77
N GLY A 165 32.26 -3.39 3.46
CA GLY A 165 32.47 -2.50 4.59
C GLY A 165 33.13 -3.17 5.81
N HIS A 166 33.18 -4.49 5.85
CA HIS A 166 33.56 -5.28 7.03
C HIS A 166 34.75 -6.21 6.84
N GLN A 167 35.43 -6.16 5.68
CA GLN A 167 36.64 -6.94 5.45
C GLN A 167 37.94 -6.19 5.79
N SER A 168 38.82 -6.87 6.51
CA SER A 168 40.27 -6.61 6.45
C SER A 168 40.79 -7.05 5.08
N ARG A 169 41.59 -6.20 4.43
CA ARG A 169 42.22 -6.47 3.12
C ARG A 169 42.87 -7.88 3.12
N ASN A 170 42.25 -8.89 2.50
CA ASN A 170 42.84 -10.11 1.88
C ASN A 170 41.96 -11.40 1.85
N ILE A 171 40.63 -11.33 1.66
CA ILE A 171 39.84 -12.54 1.29
C ILE A 171 38.84 -12.17 0.20
N ASP A 172 38.73 -12.97 -0.86
CA ASP A 172 37.90 -12.67 -2.05
C ASP A 172 36.44 -12.31 -1.69
N ASN A 173 36.00 -11.10 -2.07
CA ASN A 173 34.63 -10.59 -1.92
C ASN A 173 33.54 -11.57 -2.43
N ASN A 174 33.88 -12.40 -3.42
CA ASN A 174 32.96 -13.40 -3.99
C ASN A 174 32.61 -14.53 -3.02
N SER A 175 33.41 -14.78 -1.99
CA SER A 175 33.17 -15.91 -1.06
C SER A 175 32.00 -15.64 -0.11
N GLY A 176 31.92 -14.45 0.50
CA GLY A 176 30.87 -14.11 1.46
C GLY A 176 29.49 -13.89 0.81
N ILE A 177 29.42 -13.29 -0.37
CA ILE A 177 28.12 -13.11 -1.04
C ILE A 177 27.59 -14.42 -1.64
N GLY A 178 28.49 -15.28 -2.17
CA GLY A 178 28.12 -16.59 -2.68
C GLY A 178 27.60 -17.51 -1.57
N GLU A 179 28.26 -17.51 -0.41
CA GLU A 179 27.79 -18.23 0.78
C GLU A 179 26.42 -17.73 1.25
N PHE A 180 26.17 -16.42 1.23
CA PHE A 180 24.85 -15.88 1.56
C PHE A 180 23.75 -16.43 0.65
N TYR A 181 23.98 -16.51 -0.67
CA TYR A 181 23.00 -17.09 -1.60
C TYR A 181 22.76 -18.58 -1.36
N ASP A 182 23.84 -19.35 -1.16
CA ASP A 182 23.75 -20.77 -0.82
C ASP A 182 22.89 -20.99 0.45
N ILE A 183 23.07 -20.14 1.47
CA ILE A 183 22.30 -20.16 2.71
C ILE A 183 20.86 -19.71 2.50
N TYR A 184 20.63 -18.62 1.79
CA TYR A 184 19.30 -18.06 1.54
C TYR A 184 18.40 -19.10 0.85
N TYR A 185 18.87 -19.71 -0.24
CA TYR A 185 18.09 -20.71 -0.97
C TYR A 185 17.96 -22.04 -0.23
N ARG A 186 18.90 -22.38 0.66
CA ARG A 186 18.75 -23.52 1.58
C ARG A 186 17.64 -23.29 2.60
N LEU A 187 17.57 -22.09 3.18
CA LEU A 187 16.56 -21.73 4.18
C LEU A 187 15.18 -21.48 3.55
N PHE A 188 15.13 -21.04 2.30
CA PHE A 188 13.92 -20.67 1.57
C PHE A 188 13.84 -21.33 0.18
N PRO A 189 13.70 -22.68 0.10
CA PRO A 189 13.80 -23.43 -1.15
C PRO A 189 12.68 -23.16 -2.17
N ASN A 190 11.60 -22.49 -1.76
CA ASN A 190 10.49 -22.11 -2.63
C ASN A 190 10.69 -20.75 -3.31
N GLU A 191 11.78 -20.05 -3.01
CA GLU A 191 12.12 -18.79 -3.70
C GLU A 191 12.57 -19.08 -5.14
N PRO A 192 12.16 -18.24 -6.11
CA PRO A 192 12.56 -18.43 -7.50
C PRO A 192 14.08 -18.29 -7.65
N THR A 193 14.71 -19.24 -8.35
CA THR A 193 16.16 -19.33 -8.51
C THR A 193 16.67 -18.71 -9.82
N VAL A 194 15.79 -18.52 -10.84
CA VAL A 194 16.15 -18.05 -12.18
C VAL A 194 15.22 -16.91 -12.62
N GLU A 195 15.77 -15.98 -13.41
CA GLU A 195 15.14 -14.78 -13.95
C GLU A 195 13.81 -15.07 -14.67
N SER A 196 12.71 -15.05 -13.92
CA SER A 196 11.37 -15.04 -14.49
C SER A 196 10.93 -13.58 -14.68
N ASP A 197 10.97 -13.15 -15.93
CA ASP A 197 10.41 -11.90 -16.45
C ASP A 197 11.31 -10.65 -16.28
N SER A 198 12.01 -10.32 -17.37
CA SER A 198 12.86 -9.13 -17.53
C SER A 198 12.07 -7.83 -17.73
N SER A 199 10.79 -7.78 -17.36
CA SER A 199 10.01 -6.53 -17.29
C SER A 199 10.31 -5.74 -16.00
N LYS A 200 11.60 -5.57 -15.66
CA LYS A 200 12.02 -4.81 -14.48
C LYS A 200 11.96 -3.30 -14.77
N LEU A 201 10.86 -2.67 -14.35
CA LEU A 201 10.77 -1.22 -14.16
C LEU A 201 11.99 -0.76 -13.34
N SER A 202 12.75 0.22 -13.85
CA SER A 202 13.91 0.76 -13.13
C SER A 202 13.50 1.32 -11.76
N ASN A 203 14.35 1.19 -10.73
CA ASN A 203 14.09 1.74 -9.39
C ASN A 203 13.74 3.24 -9.41
N LYS A 204 14.19 3.99 -10.42
CA LYS A 204 13.86 5.41 -10.65
C LYS A 204 12.38 5.62 -11.00
N GLN A 205 11.74 4.64 -11.62
CA GLN A 205 10.34 4.69 -12.05
C GLN A 205 9.37 4.43 -10.89
N TYR A 206 9.82 3.76 -9.82
CA TYR A 206 9.02 3.52 -8.61
C TYR A 206 8.98 4.72 -7.65
N LEU A 207 10.05 5.54 -7.58
CA LEU A 207 10.21 6.61 -6.57
C LEU A 207 9.36 7.86 -6.80
N PHE A 208 8.77 8.01 -7.99
CA PHE A 208 8.00 9.20 -8.39
C PHE A 208 6.58 8.88 -8.83
N ASN A 209 6.15 7.62 -8.76
CA ASN A 209 4.74 7.31 -8.89
C ASN A 209 4.01 8.02 -7.76
N LEU A 210 2.95 8.77 -8.07
CA LEU A 210 2.13 9.41 -7.05
C LEU A 210 0.96 8.50 -6.71
N PRO A 211 0.58 8.39 -5.43
CA PRO A 211 -0.68 7.76 -5.09
C PRO A 211 -1.83 8.57 -5.70
N PRO A 212 -3.01 7.95 -5.96
CA PRO A 212 -4.20 8.69 -6.33
C PRO A 212 -4.47 9.84 -5.35
N ASP A 213 -4.86 11.00 -5.87
CA ASP A 213 -5.10 12.22 -5.08
C ASP A 213 -6.12 12.04 -3.94
N ASN A 214 -7.01 11.05 -4.08
CA ASN A 214 -8.02 10.67 -3.11
C ASN A 214 -7.65 9.41 -2.30
N LEU A 215 -6.42 8.89 -2.41
CA LEU A 215 -5.98 7.72 -1.65
C LEU A 215 -5.83 8.06 -0.19
N LEU A 216 -5.05 9.09 0.17
CA LEU A 216 -4.60 9.31 1.53
C LEU A 216 -5.31 10.50 2.18
N GLN A 217 -5.73 10.33 3.44
CA GLN A 217 -6.01 11.43 4.35
C GLN A 217 -4.82 11.65 5.30
N LEU A 218 -4.81 12.81 5.97
CA LEU A 218 -3.97 13.04 7.14
C LEU A 218 -4.24 11.94 8.20
N PRO A 219 -3.19 11.42 8.85
CA PRO A 219 -3.26 10.17 9.60
C PRO A 219 -3.78 10.33 11.05
N TYR A 220 -4.70 11.27 11.25
CA TYR A 220 -5.43 11.50 12.50
C TYR A 220 -6.90 11.76 12.16
N LEU A 221 -7.77 11.74 13.17
CA LEU A 221 -9.21 11.80 12.91
C LEU A 221 -9.65 13.03 12.11
N VAL A 222 -10.60 12.83 11.19
CA VAL A 222 -11.30 13.91 10.48
C VAL A 222 -11.87 14.92 11.48
N ASN A 223 -11.80 16.20 11.13
CA ASN A 223 -12.14 17.37 11.95
C ASN A 223 -11.25 17.58 13.19
N LYS A 224 -10.15 16.85 13.35
CA LYS A 224 -9.11 17.16 14.33
C LYS A 224 -7.98 17.93 13.67
N ALA A 225 -7.22 18.68 14.48
CA ALA A 225 -6.13 19.51 14.00
C ALA A 225 -4.83 19.23 14.78
N TRP A 226 -3.78 18.85 14.07
CA TRP A 226 -2.48 18.46 14.65
C TRP A 226 -1.37 19.34 14.07
N ARG A 227 -0.26 19.50 14.80
CA ARG A 227 0.98 20.08 14.28
C ARG A 227 1.75 19.03 13.48
N TYR A 228 2.54 19.49 12.52
CA TYR A 228 3.42 18.64 11.73
C TYR A 228 4.81 19.27 11.59
N GLY A 229 5.86 18.44 11.60
CA GLY A 229 7.24 18.85 11.37
C GLY A 229 7.60 18.94 9.88
N GLY A 230 8.88 19.18 9.59
CA GLY A 230 9.44 19.07 8.24
C GLY A 230 9.45 17.62 7.74
N THR A 231 9.35 17.43 6.42
CA THR A 231 9.52 16.10 5.82
C THR A 231 10.93 15.56 6.03
N HIS A 232 11.06 14.25 6.13
CA HIS A 232 12.35 13.60 6.39
C HIS A 232 12.38 12.18 5.83
N THR A 233 13.57 11.62 5.68
CA THR A 233 13.72 10.19 5.38
C THR A 233 13.23 9.37 6.57
N ASN A 234 12.89 8.09 6.38
CA ASN A 234 12.36 7.27 7.49
C ASN A 234 13.29 7.23 8.72
N ASN A 235 14.61 7.25 8.51
CA ASN A 235 15.58 7.26 9.61
C ASN A 235 15.97 8.68 10.07
N GLY A 236 15.33 9.72 9.55
CA GLY A 236 15.59 11.11 9.91
C GLY A 236 16.94 11.66 9.43
N SER A 237 17.64 10.97 8.53
CA SER A 237 18.98 11.36 8.07
C SER A 237 19.10 11.42 6.55
N GLY A 238 19.96 12.30 6.04
CA GLY A 238 20.11 12.52 4.61
C GLY A 238 18.94 13.30 4.00
N SER A 239 18.87 13.33 2.68
CA SER A 239 17.94 14.16 1.92
C SER A 239 16.93 13.38 1.08
N PHE A 240 17.08 12.06 0.94
CA PHE A 240 16.26 11.28 0.02
C PHE A 240 16.11 9.79 0.40
N PRO A 241 14.93 9.17 0.15
CA PRO A 241 13.65 9.83 -0.13
C PRO A 241 13.10 10.44 1.16
N GLN A 242 12.70 11.71 1.15
CA GLN A 242 11.91 12.29 2.25
C GLN A 242 10.50 11.68 2.24
N SER A 243 10.36 10.54 2.92
CA SER A 243 9.18 9.68 2.90
C SER A 243 8.25 9.86 4.09
N SER A 244 8.66 10.66 5.07
CA SER A 244 8.07 10.68 6.40
C SER A 244 7.73 12.09 6.90
N LEU A 245 6.80 12.14 7.85
CA LEU A 245 6.31 13.32 8.55
C LEU A 245 6.04 12.98 10.02
N ASP A 246 6.43 13.88 10.92
CA ASP A 246 6.09 13.78 12.34
C ASP A 246 4.87 14.62 12.63
N LEU A 247 3.85 14.02 13.25
CA LEU A 247 2.61 14.69 13.59
C LEU A 247 2.27 14.51 15.06
N ASN A 248 1.83 15.58 15.73
CA ASN A 248 1.42 15.52 17.13
C ASN A 248 0.31 16.53 17.44
N ASN A 249 -0.42 16.29 18.52
CA ASN A 249 -1.37 17.24 19.09
C ASN A 249 -0.91 17.71 20.47
N GLY A 250 0.40 17.92 20.64
CA GLY A 250 1.04 18.27 21.90
C GLY A 250 1.26 17.09 22.84
N GLY A 251 1.72 17.42 24.06
CA GLY A 251 2.12 16.46 25.08
C GLY A 251 3.65 16.41 25.26
N SER A 252 4.05 15.89 26.41
CA SER A 252 5.43 15.56 26.78
C SER A 252 5.43 14.13 27.33
N TRP A 253 6.61 13.53 27.54
CA TRP A 253 6.68 12.20 28.15
C TRP A 253 5.90 12.17 29.48
N GLY A 254 5.03 11.17 29.65
CA GLY A 254 4.09 11.03 30.77
C GLY A 254 2.73 11.72 30.58
N SER A 255 2.54 12.55 29.55
CA SER A 255 1.24 13.19 29.27
C SER A 255 0.16 12.17 28.90
N ASN A 256 -1.11 12.47 29.17
CA ASN A 256 -2.20 11.57 28.78
C ASN A 256 -2.52 11.70 27.28
N THR A 257 -2.15 10.69 26.48
CA THR A 257 -2.43 10.63 25.03
C THR A 257 -3.62 9.75 24.67
N SER A 258 -4.36 9.19 25.65
CA SER A 258 -5.42 8.19 25.40
C SER A 258 -6.56 8.67 24.50
N ASN A 259 -6.82 9.99 24.50
CA ASN A 259 -7.83 10.62 23.64
C ASN A 259 -7.26 11.16 22.31
N ILE A 260 -5.95 11.01 22.08
CA ILE A 260 -5.26 11.46 20.88
C ILE A 260 -5.08 10.27 19.95
N TRP A 261 -6.03 10.12 19.03
CA TRP A 261 -6.12 8.96 18.16
C TRP A 261 -5.38 9.16 16.84
N VAL A 262 -4.47 8.24 16.56
CA VAL A 262 -3.97 7.94 15.22
C VAL A 262 -5.07 7.25 14.44
N ALA A 263 -5.26 7.68 13.20
CA ALA A 263 -6.30 7.15 12.33
C ALA A 263 -5.72 6.68 11.00
N SER A 264 -6.29 5.59 10.46
CA SER A 264 -5.85 5.08 9.16
C SER A 264 -6.05 6.11 8.04
N ALA A 265 -4.98 6.39 7.30
CA ALA A 265 -4.95 7.32 6.18
C ALA A 265 -5.77 6.82 4.98
N ALA A 266 -5.95 5.51 4.81
CA ALA A 266 -6.72 4.92 3.73
C ALA A 266 -7.22 3.51 4.10
N PRO A 267 -8.24 2.96 3.42
CA PRO A 267 -8.66 1.59 3.64
C PRO A 267 -7.53 0.62 3.27
N GLY A 268 -7.43 -0.51 3.96
CA GLY A 268 -6.37 -1.47 3.70
C GLY A 268 -6.37 -2.66 4.65
N ARG A 269 -5.33 -3.47 4.58
CA ARG A 269 -5.08 -4.60 5.48
C ARG A 269 -3.95 -4.27 6.44
N ALA A 270 -4.15 -4.48 7.74
CA ALA A 270 -3.15 -4.18 8.75
C ALA A 270 -2.04 -5.24 8.81
N LYS A 271 -0.81 -4.78 9.03
CA LYS A 271 0.35 -5.57 9.44
C LYS A 271 0.93 -4.92 10.69
N VAL A 272 0.83 -5.61 11.82
CA VAL A 272 1.44 -5.19 13.07
C VAL A 272 2.86 -5.79 13.11
N HIS A 273 3.88 -4.94 13.08
CA HIS A 273 5.27 -5.37 13.14
C HIS A 273 5.77 -5.49 14.58
N SER A 274 5.24 -4.66 15.48
CA SER A 274 5.50 -4.68 16.93
C SER A 274 4.45 -3.84 17.65
N SER A 275 4.53 -3.77 18.98
CA SER A 275 3.65 -2.92 19.79
C SER A 275 3.67 -1.42 19.43
N CYS A 276 4.74 -0.93 18.77
CA CYS A 276 4.89 0.48 18.41
C CYS A 276 5.01 0.76 16.90
N ASN A 277 4.88 -0.27 16.05
CA ASN A 277 5.03 -0.17 14.59
C ASN A 277 3.87 -0.87 13.86
N LEU A 278 3.04 -0.08 13.18
CA LEU A 278 1.91 -0.54 12.38
C LEU A 278 2.11 -0.13 10.92
N GLU A 279 1.85 -1.05 9.99
CA GLU A 279 1.75 -0.77 8.57
C GLU A 279 0.33 -1.11 8.08
N ILE A 280 -0.26 -0.25 7.25
CA ILE A 280 -1.55 -0.51 6.60
C ILE A 280 -1.31 -0.59 5.11
N ILE A 281 -1.53 -1.77 4.55
CA ILE A 281 -1.33 -2.08 3.14
C ILE A 281 -2.59 -1.70 2.39
N HIS A 282 -2.46 -0.71 1.53
CA HIS A 282 -3.51 -0.17 0.70
C HIS A 282 -3.51 -0.83 -0.68
N PRO A 283 -4.59 -0.63 -1.43
CA PRO A 283 -4.59 -1.07 -2.80
C PRO A 283 -3.56 -0.41 -3.72
N GLY A 284 -3.30 -1.02 -4.88
CA GLY A 284 -2.29 -0.54 -5.82
C GLY A 284 -0.87 -0.63 -5.27
N GLY A 285 -0.60 -1.50 -4.30
CA GLY A 285 0.71 -1.72 -3.66
C GLY A 285 1.19 -0.59 -2.76
N TRP A 286 0.35 0.42 -2.50
CA TRP A 286 0.64 1.50 -1.56
C TRP A 286 0.56 0.99 -0.13
N SER A 287 1.35 1.56 0.78
CA SER A 287 1.15 1.36 2.21
C SER A 287 1.55 2.59 3.02
N THR A 288 0.96 2.71 4.21
CA THR A 288 1.36 3.75 5.17
C THR A 288 1.84 3.12 6.46
N THR A 289 2.96 3.62 6.97
CA THR A 289 3.50 3.20 8.27
C THR A 289 3.21 4.25 9.33
N TYR A 290 3.00 3.76 10.55
CA TYR A 290 2.67 4.53 11.74
C TYR A 290 3.59 4.01 12.86
N TYR A 291 4.49 4.87 13.32
CA TYR A 291 5.53 4.52 14.27
C TYR A 291 5.48 5.42 15.52
N HIS A 292 6.18 5.01 16.58
CA HIS A 292 6.04 5.54 17.95
C HIS A 292 4.63 5.38 18.52
N LEU A 293 4.01 4.23 18.25
CA LEU A 293 2.66 3.94 18.67
C LEU A 293 2.56 3.29 20.06
N ASP A 294 1.37 3.40 20.61
CA ASP A 294 0.89 2.64 21.76
C ASP A 294 -0.59 2.26 21.50
N ASN A 295 -1.09 1.26 22.23
CA ASN A 295 -2.49 0.89 22.24
C ASN A 295 -3.05 0.60 20.83
N ILE A 296 -2.28 -0.13 20.01
CA ILE A 296 -2.69 -0.56 18.67
C ILE A 296 -3.98 -1.40 18.80
N LYS A 297 -5.02 -1.02 18.05
CA LYS A 297 -6.38 -1.57 18.11
C LYS A 297 -6.70 -2.63 17.05
N VAL A 298 -5.76 -2.87 16.15
CA VAL A 298 -5.88 -3.81 15.04
C VAL A 298 -4.84 -4.91 15.18
N ARG A 299 -5.12 -6.06 14.58
CA ARG A 299 -4.20 -7.19 14.46
C ARG A 299 -3.73 -7.32 13.01
N THR A 300 -2.64 -8.04 12.81
CA THR A 300 -2.23 -8.44 11.46
C THR A 300 -3.39 -9.18 10.76
N ASN A 301 -3.60 -8.89 9.48
CA ASN A 301 -4.73 -9.30 8.64
C ASN A 301 -6.08 -8.61 8.87
N ASP A 302 -6.24 -7.77 9.89
CA ASP A 302 -7.49 -7.02 10.03
C ASP A 302 -7.70 -6.08 8.84
N THR A 303 -8.95 -6.01 8.36
CA THR A 303 -9.36 -4.99 7.40
C THR A 303 -9.62 -3.69 8.14
N VAL A 304 -9.02 -2.61 7.65
CA VAL A 304 -9.09 -1.28 8.24
C VAL A 304 -9.80 -0.35 7.27
N THR A 305 -10.76 0.42 7.75
CA THR A 305 -11.39 1.49 6.96
C THR A 305 -10.63 2.79 7.11
N ARG A 306 -10.74 3.68 6.11
CA ARG A 306 -10.25 5.06 6.24
C ARG A 306 -10.80 5.69 7.51
N ASN A 307 -9.99 6.51 8.19
CA ASN A 307 -10.36 7.24 9.40
C ASN A 307 -10.70 6.36 10.62
N GLN A 308 -10.51 5.03 10.53
CA GLN A 308 -10.62 4.15 11.69
C GLN A 308 -9.53 4.49 12.70
N LYS A 309 -9.90 4.55 13.97
CA LYS A 309 -8.96 4.66 15.09
C LYS A 309 -8.12 3.39 15.15
N VAL A 310 -6.81 3.52 14.96
CA VAL A 310 -5.91 2.35 14.92
C VAL A 310 -4.94 2.31 16.08
N ALA A 311 -4.59 3.44 16.69
CA ALA A 311 -3.66 3.53 17.81
C ALA A 311 -3.72 4.90 18.51
N ASN A 312 -2.95 5.04 19.58
CA ASN A 312 -2.48 6.33 20.08
C ASN A 312 -0.99 6.45 19.73
N TYR A 313 -0.43 7.66 19.70
CA TYR A 313 1.03 7.76 19.82
C TYR A 313 1.44 7.60 21.28
N ALA A 314 2.55 6.90 21.48
CA ALA A 314 3.06 6.56 22.79
C ALA A 314 3.40 7.81 23.60
N ASN A 315 2.99 7.81 24.87
CA ASN A 315 3.29 8.90 25.79
C ASN A 315 4.53 8.65 26.65
N ASN A 316 5.18 7.51 26.53
CA ASN A 316 6.38 7.17 27.29
C ASN A 316 7.46 6.66 26.34
N LYS A 317 8.71 6.99 26.66
CA LYS A 317 9.85 6.72 25.78
C LYS A 317 10.10 5.22 25.52
N PRO A 318 10.03 4.32 26.53
CA PRO A 318 10.21 2.88 26.28
C PRO A 318 9.20 2.33 25.27
N GLN A 319 7.91 2.67 25.38
CA GLN A 319 6.91 2.22 24.43
C GLN A 319 7.07 2.87 23.05
N ALA A 320 7.38 4.17 23.00
CA ALA A 320 7.62 4.86 21.74
C ALA A 320 8.78 4.23 20.95
N LEU A 321 9.78 3.72 21.66
CA LEU A 321 11.01 3.12 21.14
C LEU A 321 11.07 1.63 21.46
N CYS A 322 9.95 0.92 21.30
CA CYS A 322 9.75 -0.46 21.78
C CYS A 322 10.83 -1.45 21.32
N GLN A 323 11.55 -1.16 20.24
CA GLN A 323 12.69 -1.96 19.76
C GLN A 323 13.96 -1.13 19.49
N GLY A 324 13.98 0.18 19.75
CA GLY A 324 15.12 1.07 19.47
C GLY A 324 14.74 2.40 18.83
N GLY A 325 15.73 3.09 18.26
CA GLY A 325 15.56 4.41 17.61
C GLY A 325 15.66 5.62 18.55
N HIS A 326 15.18 6.77 18.06
CA HIS A 326 15.27 8.05 18.77
C HIS A 326 13.95 8.82 18.68
N SER A 327 13.58 9.50 19.76
CA SER A 327 12.45 10.44 19.78
C SER A 327 12.66 11.50 20.86
N THR A 328 12.30 12.75 20.54
CA THR A 328 12.40 13.90 21.45
C THR A 328 11.15 14.07 22.32
N GLY A 329 10.00 13.52 21.90
CA GLY A 329 8.72 13.65 22.59
C GLY A 329 7.61 12.83 21.94
N PRO A 330 6.43 12.74 22.56
CA PRO A 330 5.27 12.03 21.99
C PRO A 330 4.85 12.61 20.63
N HIS A 331 4.95 11.81 19.59
CA HIS A 331 4.47 12.11 18.25
C HIS A 331 4.20 10.81 17.49
N GLN A 332 3.47 10.92 16.40
CA GLN A 332 3.35 9.86 15.40
C GLN A 332 4.33 10.13 14.28
N HIS A 333 5.22 9.17 14.00
CA HIS A 333 6.04 9.16 12.79
C HIS A 333 5.28 8.43 11.68
N PHE A 334 4.90 9.16 10.63
CA PHE A 334 4.11 8.66 9.50
C PHE A 334 4.99 8.55 8.26
N SER A 335 4.91 7.45 7.51
CA SER A 335 5.62 7.33 6.23
C SER A 335 4.77 6.70 5.14
N LEU A 336 5.13 7.00 3.89
CA LEU A 336 4.54 6.40 2.69
C LEU A 336 5.49 5.37 2.06
N LYS A 337 4.93 4.25 1.63
CA LYS A 337 5.62 3.23 0.85
C LYS A 337 4.81 2.79 -0.38
N LYS A 338 5.51 2.18 -1.35
CA LYS A 338 4.97 1.50 -2.53
C LYS A 338 5.75 0.21 -2.74
N ASP A 339 5.05 -0.91 -2.74
CA ASP A 339 5.59 -2.26 -2.89
C ASP A 339 6.74 -2.53 -1.89
N GLY A 340 6.52 -2.14 -0.63
CA GLY A 340 7.49 -2.25 0.45
C GLY A 340 8.54 -1.14 0.51
N ARG A 341 8.68 -0.28 -0.50
CA ARG A 341 9.75 0.75 -0.58
C ARG A 341 9.25 2.11 -0.15
N TYR A 342 10.03 2.84 0.65
CA TYR A 342 9.76 4.23 1.01
C TYR A 342 9.66 5.13 -0.21
N GLN A 343 8.61 5.95 -0.23
CA GLN A 343 8.28 6.83 -1.34
C GLN A 343 8.49 8.29 -0.96
N HIS A 344 9.05 9.07 -1.88
CA HIS A 344 9.26 10.49 -1.65
C HIS A 344 7.92 11.22 -1.61
N LEU A 345 7.68 12.04 -0.57
CA LEU A 345 6.38 12.68 -0.37
C LEU A 345 6.12 13.86 -1.30
N ASN A 346 7.09 14.32 -2.10
CA ASN A 346 6.91 15.50 -2.93
C ASN A 346 5.76 15.31 -3.94
N ASN A 347 4.82 16.25 -3.96
CA ASN A 347 3.55 16.23 -4.71
C ASN A 347 2.50 15.22 -4.26
N VAL A 348 2.75 14.39 -3.24
CA VAL A 348 1.73 13.51 -2.65
C VAL A 348 0.62 14.34 -2.01
N LYS A 349 -0.63 13.91 -2.15
CA LYS A 349 -1.78 14.56 -1.48
C LYS A 349 -2.22 13.81 -0.24
N LEU A 350 -2.27 14.51 0.89
CA LEU A 350 -2.86 14.05 2.16
C LEU A 350 -4.11 14.89 2.45
N SER A 351 -5.31 14.32 2.37
CA SER A 351 -6.57 15.07 2.50
C SER A 351 -6.68 16.24 1.51
N GLY A 352 -6.10 16.07 0.32
CA GLY A 352 -5.99 17.11 -0.70
C GLY A 352 -4.91 18.18 -0.44
N PHE A 353 -4.18 18.10 0.67
CA PHE A 353 -2.98 18.92 0.86
C PHE A 353 -1.82 18.31 0.10
N LYS A 354 -1.36 19.00 -0.94
CA LYS A 354 -0.16 18.64 -1.68
C LYS A 354 1.07 18.92 -0.82
N VAL A 355 1.93 17.93 -0.65
CA VAL A 355 3.19 18.07 0.10
C VAL A 355 4.26 18.64 -0.82
N HIS A 356 4.95 19.68 -0.37
CA HIS A 356 6.19 20.19 -0.96
C HIS A 356 7.31 19.90 0.02
N THR A 357 8.20 18.96 -0.32
CA THR A 357 9.28 18.52 0.57
C THR A 357 10.36 19.58 0.73
N GLY A 358 11.01 19.59 1.90
CA GLY A 358 12.17 20.44 2.14
C GLY A 358 13.41 20.00 1.37
N ARG A 359 14.58 20.61 1.66
CA ARG A 359 15.84 20.26 0.99
C ARG A 359 16.47 18.99 1.57
N ASP A 360 16.34 18.82 2.87
CA ASP A 360 16.93 17.76 3.67
C ASP A 360 16.00 17.37 4.83
N SER A 361 16.35 16.30 5.53
CA SER A 361 15.49 15.80 6.61
C SER A 361 15.22 16.86 7.68
N TYR A 362 13.93 17.03 7.98
CA TYR A 362 13.38 17.97 8.95
C TYR A 362 13.50 19.46 8.59
N ASP A 363 13.84 19.80 7.34
CA ASP A 363 13.81 21.20 6.88
C ASP A 363 12.39 21.78 7.05
N SER A 364 12.27 22.73 7.96
CA SER A 364 11.00 23.36 8.34
C SER A 364 10.87 24.80 7.84
N ASP A 365 11.82 25.27 7.02
CA ASP A 365 11.75 26.61 6.42
C ASP A 365 10.62 26.65 5.38
N CYS A 366 9.63 27.52 5.63
CA CYS A 366 8.43 27.61 4.79
C CYS A 366 8.70 28.09 3.36
N ARG A 367 9.92 28.53 3.04
CA ARG A 367 10.34 28.79 1.65
C ARG A 367 10.56 27.50 0.85
N TYR A 368 10.92 26.40 1.52
CA TYR A 368 11.27 25.14 0.90
C TYR A 368 10.27 24.02 1.22
N PHE A 369 9.81 23.94 2.48
CA PHE A 369 8.85 22.93 2.91
C PHE A 369 7.48 23.53 3.23
N TRP A 370 6.41 23.00 2.65
CA TRP A 370 5.04 23.35 3.02
C TRP A 370 4.02 22.30 2.59
N LEU A 371 2.82 22.37 3.17
CA LEU A 371 1.63 21.73 2.62
C LEU A 371 0.79 22.77 1.90
N GLU A 372 0.22 22.43 0.75
CA GLU A 372 -0.55 23.36 -0.07
C GLU A 372 -1.96 22.83 -0.35
N LYS A 373 -2.98 23.67 -0.18
CA LYS A 373 -4.35 23.35 -0.59
C LYS A 373 -5.09 24.63 -0.99
N ASN A 374 -5.81 24.59 -2.11
CA ASN A 374 -6.55 25.74 -2.66
C ASN A 374 -5.67 26.99 -2.75
N ASN A 375 -4.44 26.84 -3.29
CA ASN A 375 -3.42 27.89 -3.40
C ASN A 375 -3.00 28.53 -2.06
N THR A 376 -3.35 27.91 -0.92
CA THR A 376 -2.94 28.37 0.41
C THR A 376 -1.76 27.52 0.90
N LYS A 377 -0.70 28.20 1.33
CA LYS A 377 0.51 27.60 1.89
C LYS A 377 0.38 27.43 3.41
N TYR A 378 0.66 26.23 3.90
CA TYR A 378 0.69 25.87 5.31
C TYR A 378 2.13 25.49 5.68
N CYS A 379 2.71 26.21 6.64
CA CYS A 379 4.09 26.01 7.07
C CYS A 379 4.20 24.95 8.19
N ALA A 380 5.37 24.33 8.33
CA ALA A 380 5.69 23.47 9.47
C ALA A 380 5.31 24.11 10.82
N TRP A 381 5.00 23.26 11.78
CA TRP A 381 4.58 23.61 13.15
C TRP A 381 3.25 24.35 13.27
N THR A 382 2.54 24.60 12.16
CA THR A 382 1.14 25.07 12.20
C THR A 382 0.19 23.90 12.49
N LYS A 383 -0.97 24.18 13.12
CA LYS A 383 -2.03 23.18 13.25
C LYS A 383 -2.77 23.06 11.92
N LEU A 384 -2.81 21.85 11.37
CA LEU A 384 -3.55 21.53 10.17
C LEU A 384 -4.78 20.73 10.56
N THR A 385 -5.98 21.18 10.18
CA THR A 385 -7.21 20.38 10.35
C THR A 385 -7.26 19.30 9.28
N ASN A 386 -7.65 18.08 9.64
CA ASN A 386 -7.93 17.03 8.68
C ASN A 386 -9.37 17.15 8.14
N PRO A 387 -9.59 17.59 6.89
CA PRO A 387 -10.92 17.66 6.30
C PRO A 387 -11.42 16.31 5.77
N GLY A 388 -10.62 15.24 5.91
CA GLY A 388 -10.81 13.97 5.23
C GLY A 388 -10.45 14.06 3.74
N VAL A 389 -10.70 12.96 3.05
CA VAL A 389 -10.76 12.98 1.59
C VAL A 389 -12.19 13.39 1.20
N PRO A 390 -12.39 14.33 0.26
CA PRO A 390 -13.73 14.67 -0.24
C PRO A 390 -14.50 13.42 -0.66
N ASP A 391 -15.83 13.42 -0.56
CA ASP A 391 -16.72 12.33 -0.99
C ASP A 391 -16.63 12.07 -2.50
N GLY A 392 -15.50 11.51 -2.92
CA GLY A 392 -15.32 10.73 -4.12
C GLY A 392 -15.14 9.28 -3.68
N PRO A 393 -15.63 8.31 -4.46
CA PRO A 393 -15.36 6.91 -4.18
C PRO A 393 -13.85 6.71 -4.02
N GLY A 394 -13.48 5.85 -3.08
CA GLY A 394 -12.09 5.66 -2.65
C GLY A 394 -11.12 5.37 -3.80
N PRO A 395 -9.81 5.42 -3.51
CA PRO A 395 -8.75 5.12 -4.47
C PRO A 395 -8.94 3.75 -5.09
N ASP A 396 -8.61 3.71 -6.37
CA ASP A 396 -8.70 2.59 -7.28
C ASP A 396 -7.72 1.46 -6.92
N PRO A 397 -8.22 0.25 -6.60
CA PRO A 397 -7.36 -0.83 -6.13
C PRO A 397 -6.32 -1.43 -7.08
N ASP A 398 -6.43 -1.20 -8.39
CA ASP A 398 -5.65 -1.93 -9.39
C ASP A 398 -5.23 -1.02 -10.56
N PRO A 399 -4.19 -0.18 -10.42
CA PRO A 399 -3.87 0.89 -11.38
C PRO A 399 -3.61 0.43 -12.83
N ASP A 400 -3.22 -0.84 -13.02
CA ASP A 400 -2.95 -1.43 -14.35
C ASP A 400 -4.22 -1.83 -15.11
N ASP A 401 -5.37 -1.90 -14.44
CA ASP A 401 -6.65 -2.18 -15.10
C ASP A 401 -7.05 -0.99 -15.98
N LYS A 402 -7.55 -1.28 -17.18
CA LYS A 402 -7.94 -0.23 -18.12
C LYS A 402 -9.21 0.47 -17.64
N ALA A 403 -9.09 1.75 -17.27
CA ALA A 403 -10.22 2.56 -16.82
C ALA A 403 -11.21 2.83 -17.97
N LEU A 404 -12.46 2.42 -17.78
CA LEU A 404 -13.59 2.75 -18.65
C LEU A 404 -14.14 4.13 -18.28
N LYS A 405 -14.53 4.90 -19.30
CA LYS A 405 -15.25 6.17 -19.12
C LYS A 405 -16.75 5.92 -19.27
N ASN A 406 -17.55 6.56 -18.43
CA ASN A 406 -19.00 6.42 -18.44
C ASN A 406 -19.58 6.69 -19.85
N GLY A 407 -20.22 5.68 -20.45
CA GLY A 407 -20.86 5.77 -21.76
C GLY A 407 -19.91 5.74 -22.97
N VAL A 408 -18.60 5.65 -22.77
CA VAL A 408 -17.61 5.64 -23.86
C VAL A 408 -17.16 4.21 -24.15
N PRO A 409 -17.39 3.68 -25.36
CA PRO A 409 -16.93 2.34 -25.71
C PRO A 409 -15.41 2.29 -25.91
N VAL A 410 -14.79 1.21 -25.44
CA VAL A 410 -13.44 0.80 -25.83
C VAL A 410 -13.59 -0.24 -26.94
N THR A 411 -13.10 0.07 -28.13
CA THR A 411 -13.28 -0.74 -29.35
C THR A 411 -11.99 -1.47 -29.73
N GLY A 412 -12.07 -2.37 -30.72
CA GLY A 412 -10.89 -3.04 -31.28
C GLY A 412 -10.23 -4.04 -30.33
N LEU A 413 -10.98 -4.59 -29.37
CA LEU A 413 -10.45 -5.51 -28.37
C LEU A 413 -10.36 -6.91 -28.96
N SER A 414 -9.19 -7.54 -28.82
CA SER A 414 -8.90 -8.90 -29.29
C SER A 414 -8.00 -9.63 -28.31
N ALA A 415 -8.20 -10.94 -28.12
CA ALA A 415 -7.29 -11.78 -27.36
C ALA A 415 -7.38 -13.25 -27.77
N SER A 416 -6.27 -13.98 -27.56
CA SER A 416 -6.20 -15.43 -27.78
C SER A 416 -6.79 -16.21 -26.59
N LYS A 417 -7.26 -17.43 -26.86
CA LYS A 417 -7.85 -18.35 -25.88
C LYS A 417 -7.03 -18.44 -24.58
N GLY A 418 -7.73 -18.38 -23.45
CA GLY A 418 -7.17 -18.47 -22.09
C GLY A 418 -6.61 -17.16 -21.54
N LYS A 419 -6.49 -16.10 -22.36
CA LYS A 419 -6.04 -14.79 -21.87
C LYS A 419 -7.16 -14.06 -21.13
N GLN A 420 -6.74 -13.26 -20.15
CA GLN A 420 -7.63 -12.40 -19.38
C GLN A 420 -7.21 -10.94 -19.55
N ALA A 421 -8.19 -10.05 -19.71
CA ALA A 421 -7.99 -8.61 -19.71
C ALA A 421 -8.91 -7.97 -18.67
N TYR A 422 -8.39 -6.99 -17.95
CA TYR A 422 -9.09 -6.36 -16.84
C TYR A 422 -9.37 -4.89 -17.13
N TYR A 423 -10.60 -4.48 -16.83
CA TYR A 423 -11.13 -3.14 -16.97
C TYR A 423 -11.88 -2.77 -15.70
N LYS A 424 -12.10 -1.47 -15.51
CA LYS A 424 -12.80 -0.98 -14.33
C LYS A 424 -13.57 0.29 -14.61
N ILE A 425 -14.68 0.48 -13.90
CA ILE A 425 -15.43 1.73 -13.92
C ILE A 425 -15.76 2.17 -12.51
N LEU A 426 -15.48 3.42 -12.22
CA LEU A 426 -15.83 4.06 -10.97
C LEU A 426 -17.31 4.46 -10.98
N VAL A 427 -18.08 3.93 -10.03
CA VAL A 427 -19.51 4.22 -9.89
C VAL A 427 -19.73 5.13 -8.68
N PRO A 428 -20.05 6.41 -8.89
CA PRO A 428 -20.18 7.38 -7.81
C PRO A 428 -21.48 7.21 -7.02
N ALA A 429 -21.54 7.87 -5.87
CA ALA A 429 -22.78 7.97 -5.09
C ALA A 429 -23.91 8.56 -5.94
N GLY A 430 -25.06 7.88 -5.90
CA GLY A 430 -26.25 8.31 -6.63
C GLY A 430 -26.33 7.83 -8.08
N ALA A 431 -25.33 7.12 -8.60
CA ALA A 431 -25.45 6.51 -9.92
C ALA A 431 -26.60 5.50 -9.99
N ARG A 432 -27.31 5.45 -11.12
CA ARG A 432 -28.41 4.52 -11.39
C ARG A 432 -28.20 3.79 -12.70
N ASN A 433 -28.86 2.65 -12.84
CA ASN A 433 -28.92 1.90 -14.10
C ASN A 433 -27.54 1.64 -14.72
N LEU A 434 -26.58 1.17 -13.91
CA LEU A 434 -25.28 0.75 -14.44
C LEU A 434 -25.48 -0.44 -15.38
N LYS A 435 -25.04 -0.27 -16.62
CA LYS A 435 -25.03 -1.27 -17.67
C LYS A 435 -23.60 -1.45 -18.17
N ILE A 436 -23.13 -2.69 -18.19
CA ILE A 436 -21.83 -3.07 -18.76
C ILE A 436 -22.12 -4.07 -19.85
N LYS A 437 -21.69 -3.79 -21.08
CA LYS A 437 -21.99 -4.64 -22.24
C LYS A 437 -20.80 -4.81 -23.17
N ILE A 438 -20.72 -5.99 -23.76
CA ILE A 438 -19.88 -6.31 -24.91
C ILE A 438 -20.74 -6.27 -26.18
N SER A 439 -20.18 -5.73 -27.26
CA SER A 439 -20.86 -5.62 -28.56
C SER A 439 -19.88 -5.73 -29.72
N GLY A 440 -20.39 -6.10 -30.91
CA GLY A 440 -19.60 -6.24 -32.14
C GLY A 440 -18.64 -7.44 -32.11
N GLY A 441 -17.74 -7.49 -33.09
CA GLY A 441 -16.67 -8.49 -33.18
C GLY A 441 -17.13 -9.93 -33.41
N SER A 442 -16.18 -10.86 -33.27
CA SER A 442 -16.37 -12.32 -33.39
C SER A 442 -15.61 -13.07 -32.30
N GLY A 443 -15.92 -14.36 -32.11
CA GLY A 443 -15.31 -15.21 -31.08
C GLY A 443 -16.13 -15.30 -29.79
N ASP A 444 -15.48 -15.65 -28.68
CA ASP A 444 -16.12 -15.86 -27.38
C ASP A 444 -15.32 -15.26 -26.22
N ALA A 445 -15.85 -14.17 -25.66
CA ALA A 445 -15.25 -13.42 -24.56
C ALA A 445 -16.20 -13.43 -23.36
N ASP A 446 -15.90 -14.29 -22.38
CA ASP A 446 -16.66 -14.39 -21.13
C ASP A 446 -16.45 -13.14 -20.26
N MET A 447 -17.51 -12.40 -19.96
CA MET A 447 -17.49 -11.26 -19.05
C MET A 447 -17.81 -11.68 -17.62
N HIS A 448 -16.91 -11.30 -16.71
CA HIS A 448 -17.16 -11.40 -15.28
C HIS A 448 -17.09 -10.00 -14.68
N VAL A 449 -18.08 -9.63 -13.88
CA VAL A 449 -18.15 -8.33 -13.23
C VAL A 449 -18.26 -8.50 -11.73
N LYS A 450 -17.52 -7.70 -10.96
CA LYS A 450 -17.60 -7.67 -9.50
C LYS A 450 -17.40 -6.27 -8.92
N ALA A 451 -18.18 -5.92 -7.91
CA ALA A 451 -18.11 -4.65 -7.23
C ALA A 451 -17.08 -4.68 -6.08
N GLY A 452 -16.13 -3.75 -6.08
CA GLY A 452 -15.18 -3.52 -4.99
C GLY A 452 -13.89 -4.37 -5.02
N SER A 453 -13.80 -5.37 -5.89
CA SER A 453 -12.60 -6.19 -6.10
C SER A 453 -12.60 -6.84 -7.48
N ARG A 454 -11.43 -7.25 -8.00
CA ARG A 454 -11.34 -8.06 -9.22
C ARG A 454 -12.19 -9.34 -9.13
N PRO A 455 -12.94 -9.70 -10.17
CA PRO A 455 -13.57 -11.01 -10.29
C PRO A 455 -12.51 -12.09 -10.57
N THR A 456 -12.83 -13.34 -10.21
CA THR A 456 -12.07 -14.53 -10.60
C THR A 456 -12.96 -15.48 -11.40
N LEU A 457 -12.38 -16.54 -11.97
CA LEU A 457 -13.15 -17.65 -12.58
C LEU A 457 -13.96 -18.47 -11.57
N SER A 458 -13.94 -18.13 -10.28
CA SER A 458 -14.76 -18.74 -9.22
C SER A 458 -15.56 -17.72 -8.38
N SER A 459 -15.41 -16.42 -8.63
CA SER A 459 -16.03 -15.36 -7.82
C SER A 459 -16.37 -14.12 -8.65
N TRP A 460 -17.67 -13.87 -8.86
CA TRP A 460 -18.20 -12.74 -9.60
C TRP A 460 -19.58 -12.35 -9.06
N ASP A 461 -20.00 -11.11 -9.30
CA ASP A 461 -21.37 -10.65 -9.03
C ASP A 461 -22.28 -10.88 -10.25
N CYS A 462 -21.72 -10.79 -11.45
CA CYS A 462 -22.43 -11.04 -12.71
C CYS A 462 -21.53 -11.75 -13.72
N ARG A 463 -22.07 -12.81 -14.32
CA ARG A 463 -21.51 -13.55 -15.46
C ARG A 463 -22.65 -13.92 -16.40
N PRO A 464 -22.80 -13.27 -17.55
CA PRO A 464 -23.82 -13.61 -18.54
C PRO A 464 -23.50 -14.97 -19.17
N TYR A 465 -24.29 -16.02 -18.91
CA TYR A 465 -24.11 -17.36 -19.48
C TYR A 465 -24.55 -17.45 -20.95
N LYS A 466 -24.07 -16.54 -21.81
CA LYS A 466 -24.41 -16.53 -23.23
C LYS A 466 -23.32 -17.22 -24.03
N VAL A 467 -23.71 -18.06 -24.98
CA VAL A 467 -22.80 -18.76 -25.90
C VAL A 467 -22.29 -17.87 -27.04
N THR A 468 -22.47 -16.55 -26.92
CA THR A 468 -22.08 -15.56 -27.92
C THR A 468 -21.40 -14.39 -27.21
N GLN A 469 -20.57 -13.64 -27.93
CA GLN A 469 -19.85 -12.45 -27.45
C GLN A 469 -20.74 -11.28 -26.99
N LEU A 470 -22.07 -11.42 -27.04
CA LEU A 470 -23.04 -10.39 -26.67
C LEU A 470 -23.44 -10.52 -25.20
N GLU A 471 -22.54 -10.09 -24.34
CA GLU A 471 -22.72 -10.17 -22.89
C GLU A 471 -23.15 -8.84 -22.27
N GLU A 472 -24.02 -8.90 -21.26
CA GLU A 472 -24.54 -7.71 -20.59
C GLU A 472 -24.82 -7.96 -19.11
N CYS A 473 -24.31 -7.07 -18.25
CA CYS A 473 -24.60 -7.00 -16.82
C CYS A 473 -25.34 -5.70 -16.51
N ASN A 474 -26.47 -5.80 -15.80
CA ASN A 474 -27.33 -4.66 -15.45
C ASN A 474 -27.51 -4.55 -13.93
N TYR A 475 -27.32 -3.34 -13.39
CA TYR A 475 -27.54 -3.00 -11.99
C TYR A 475 -28.42 -1.77 -11.90
N LYS A 476 -29.70 -1.94 -11.55
CA LYS A 476 -30.65 -0.82 -11.38
C LYS A 476 -30.19 0.17 -10.30
N THR A 477 -29.63 -0.36 -9.22
CA THR A 477 -29.05 0.34 -8.07
C THR A 477 -27.62 -0.14 -7.84
N PRO A 478 -26.62 0.38 -8.57
CA PRO A 478 -25.25 -0.06 -8.38
C PRO A 478 -24.70 0.41 -7.02
N LYS A 479 -23.75 -0.37 -6.47
CA LYS A 479 -23.02 -0.01 -5.26
C LYS A 479 -22.09 1.19 -5.55
N VAL A 480 -21.88 2.03 -4.55
CA VAL A 480 -20.92 3.15 -4.65
C VAL A 480 -19.50 2.61 -4.47
N THR A 481 -18.88 2.20 -5.57
CA THR A 481 -17.57 1.57 -5.58
C THR A 481 -17.03 1.48 -7.01
N THR A 482 -15.79 1.04 -7.16
CA THR A 482 -15.26 0.57 -8.44
C THR A 482 -15.89 -0.78 -8.79
N TYR A 483 -16.42 -0.89 -10.00
CA TYR A 483 -16.80 -2.16 -10.61
C TYR A 483 -15.66 -2.64 -11.51
N TYR A 484 -15.25 -3.88 -11.29
CA TYR A 484 -14.22 -4.56 -12.05
C TYR A 484 -14.84 -5.47 -13.09
N VAL A 485 -14.26 -5.47 -14.27
CA VAL A 485 -14.69 -6.25 -15.43
C VAL A 485 -13.50 -7.06 -15.92
N MET A 486 -13.58 -8.38 -15.80
CA MET A 486 -12.64 -9.29 -16.46
C MET A 486 -13.28 -9.79 -17.76
N LEU A 487 -12.54 -9.68 -18.86
CA LEU A 487 -12.81 -10.38 -20.10
C LEU A 487 -11.92 -11.62 -20.16
N HIS A 488 -12.51 -12.80 -20.17
CA HIS A 488 -11.81 -14.07 -20.30
C HIS A 488 -12.04 -14.66 -21.69
N ALA A 489 -10.97 -14.85 -22.46
CA ALA A 489 -11.05 -15.42 -23.81
C ALA A 489 -11.34 -16.94 -23.74
N PHE A 490 -12.61 -17.33 -23.67
CA PHE A 490 -12.99 -18.75 -23.73
C PHE A 490 -12.58 -19.38 -25.08
N SER A 491 -12.70 -18.59 -26.16
CA SER A 491 -12.03 -18.81 -27.43
C SER A 491 -11.37 -17.51 -27.90
N ASN A 492 -10.64 -17.53 -29.01
CA ASN A 492 -10.08 -16.29 -29.58
C ASN A 492 -11.24 -15.33 -29.90
N TYR A 493 -11.16 -14.09 -29.42
CA TYR A 493 -12.11 -13.03 -29.79
C TYR A 493 -11.40 -11.90 -30.53
N ASN A 494 -12.11 -11.26 -31.46
CA ASN A 494 -11.56 -10.21 -32.31
C ASN A 494 -12.51 -9.02 -32.44
N ASN A 495 -11.94 -7.81 -32.36
CA ASN A 495 -12.61 -6.53 -32.63
C ASN A 495 -13.92 -6.32 -31.86
N ILE A 496 -14.02 -6.84 -30.62
CA ILE A 496 -15.17 -6.55 -29.75
C ILE A 496 -15.06 -5.15 -29.16
N SER A 497 -16.19 -4.63 -28.68
CA SER A 497 -16.28 -3.35 -27.98
C SER A 497 -16.89 -3.53 -26.60
N LEU A 498 -16.22 -3.01 -25.57
CA LEU A 498 -16.70 -3.00 -24.18
C LEU A 498 -17.15 -1.58 -23.81
N VAL A 499 -18.35 -1.43 -23.27
CA VAL A 499 -18.83 -0.15 -22.73
C VAL A 499 -19.50 -0.34 -21.38
N ALA A 500 -19.20 0.57 -20.46
CA ALA A 500 -19.88 0.69 -19.19
C ALA A 500 -20.54 2.07 -19.09
N SER A 501 -21.83 2.10 -18.76
CA SER A 501 -22.64 3.32 -18.70
C SER A 501 -23.54 3.30 -17.46
N TYR A 502 -23.70 4.43 -16.80
CA TYR A 502 -24.64 4.68 -15.71
C TYR A 502 -25.22 6.09 -15.81
N ASP A 503 -26.40 6.27 -15.25
CA ASP A 503 -27.06 7.58 -15.13
C ASP A 503 -26.48 8.33 -13.91
N LYS A 504 -26.04 9.58 -14.11
CA LYS A 504 -25.56 10.44 -13.01
C LYS A 504 -26.74 11.06 -12.28
N GLN A 505 -26.68 11.12 -10.94
CA GLN A 505 -27.56 12.00 -10.17
C GLN A 505 -27.05 13.45 -10.23
N ILE A 506 -27.79 14.30 -10.91
CA ILE A 506 -27.57 15.75 -10.94
C ILE A 506 -28.17 16.37 -9.66
N VAL A 507 -27.44 17.33 -9.08
CA VAL A 507 -27.95 18.17 -7.99
C VAL A 507 -28.22 19.55 -8.58
N GLU A 508 -29.48 19.96 -8.59
CA GLU A 508 -29.89 21.26 -9.13
C GLU A 508 -29.88 22.32 -8.02
N GLU A 509 -29.38 23.52 -8.32
CA GLU A 509 -29.32 24.59 -7.32
C GLU A 509 -30.66 25.33 -7.23
N LEU A 510 -31.15 25.46 -5.99
CA LEU A 510 -32.26 26.35 -5.64
C LEU A 510 -31.69 27.74 -5.36
N LYS A 511 -32.47 28.76 -5.70
CA LYS A 511 -32.20 30.14 -5.30
C LYS A 511 -33.22 30.55 -4.25
N ASP A 512 -32.79 31.43 -3.36
CA ASP A 512 -33.65 31.98 -2.31
C ASP A 512 -34.89 32.64 -2.94
N ASP A 513 -36.07 32.21 -2.49
CA ASP A 513 -37.38 32.72 -2.91
C ASP A 513 -37.68 32.57 -4.42
N VAL A 514 -37.01 31.62 -5.10
CA VAL A 514 -37.27 31.31 -6.52
C VAL A 514 -37.76 29.86 -6.65
N PRO A 515 -39.04 29.64 -6.98
CA PRO A 515 -39.56 28.29 -7.19
C PRO A 515 -39.07 27.68 -8.50
N ILE A 516 -38.71 26.40 -8.45
CA ILE A 516 -38.60 25.56 -9.66
C ILE A 516 -39.97 24.92 -9.89
N THR A 517 -40.56 25.19 -11.05
CA THR A 517 -41.91 24.71 -11.41
C THR A 517 -41.86 23.59 -12.44
N GLY A 518 -42.97 22.86 -12.61
CA GLY A 518 -43.10 21.88 -13.69
C GLY A 518 -42.32 20.58 -13.44
N LEU A 519 -42.02 20.27 -12.17
CA LEU A 519 -41.27 19.07 -11.82
C LEU A 519 -42.17 17.83 -11.93
N SER A 520 -41.67 16.84 -12.67
CA SER A 520 -42.34 15.54 -12.84
C SER A 520 -41.34 14.39 -12.74
N ALA A 521 -41.77 13.24 -12.23
CA ALA A 521 -40.99 12.00 -12.23
C ALA A 521 -41.88 10.74 -12.07
N GLU A 522 -41.40 9.62 -12.60
CA GLU A 522 -42.00 8.29 -12.43
C GLU A 522 -41.64 7.65 -11.08
N LYS A 523 -42.49 6.74 -10.61
CA LYS A 523 -42.33 6.01 -9.34
C LYS A 523 -40.93 5.40 -9.20
N GLY A 524 -40.29 5.68 -8.07
CA GLY A 524 -38.96 5.21 -7.70
C GLY A 524 -37.81 6.05 -8.23
N ASN A 525 -38.09 7.12 -8.99
CA ASN A 525 -37.08 8.10 -9.38
C ASN A 525 -36.82 9.10 -8.25
N GLN A 526 -35.59 9.60 -8.21
CA GLN A 526 -35.09 10.51 -7.20
C GLN A 526 -34.41 11.70 -7.86
N LYS A 527 -34.73 12.91 -7.44
CA LYS A 527 -34.06 14.14 -7.87
C LYS A 527 -33.49 14.86 -6.66
N TYR A 528 -32.32 15.46 -6.82
CA TYR A 528 -31.63 16.18 -5.76
C TYR A 528 -31.54 17.67 -6.08
N TYR A 529 -31.71 18.47 -5.05
CA TYR A 529 -31.57 19.91 -5.08
C TYR A 529 -30.70 20.40 -3.93
N LYS A 530 -30.17 21.61 -4.03
CA LYS A 530 -29.31 22.23 -3.01
C LYS A 530 -29.62 23.71 -2.86
N ILE A 531 -29.73 24.18 -1.62
CA ILE A 531 -29.75 25.62 -1.27
C ILE A 531 -28.60 25.91 -0.30
N ASP A 532 -27.86 26.99 -0.53
CA ASP A 532 -26.81 27.46 0.40
C ASP A 532 -27.38 28.53 1.32
N ILE A 533 -27.21 28.32 2.63
CA ILE A 533 -27.70 29.23 3.67
C ILE A 533 -26.54 30.08 4.19
N PRO A 534 -26.61 31.42 4.05
CA PRO A 534 -25.54 32.30 4.52
C PRO A 534 -25.50 32.39 6.05
N THR A 535 -24.40 32.94 6.57
CA THR A 535 -24.27 33.25 8.01
C THR A 535 -25.32 34.28 8.41
N GLY A 536 -26.03 34.02 9.52
CA GLY A 536 -27.04 34.95 10.07
C GLY A 536 -28.47 34.71 9.57
N ALA A 537 -28.65 33.91 8.52
CA ALA A 537 -29.98 33.61 8.00
C ALA A 537 -30.90 32.95 9.04
N SER A 538 -32.18 33.28 8.98
CA SER A 538 -33.24 32.77 9.84
C SER A 538 -34.44 32.27 9.03
N ASN A 539 -35.32 31.49 9.66
CA ASN A 539 -36.59 31.05 9.07
C ASN A 539 -36.50 30.37 7.70
N LEU A 540 -35.51 29.51 7.48
CA LEU A 540 -35.45 28.69 6.26
C LEU A 540 -36.70 27.83 6.14
N LYS A 541 -37.39 27.95 5.01
CA LYS A 541 -38.53 27.13 4.63
C LYS A 541 -38.26 26.50 3.28
N ILE A 542 -38.41 25.18 3.21
CA ILE A 542 -38.33 24.43 1.96
C ILE A 542 -39.69 23.78 1.76
N LYS A 543 -40.28 24.00 0.60
CA LYS A 543 -41.67 23.64 0.31
C LYS A 543 -41.78 22.99 -1.06
N VAL A 544 -42.44 21.84 -1.12
CA VAL A 544 -42.99 21.26 -2.34
C VAL A 544 -44.50 21.47 -2.34
N ASP A 545 -45.08 21.89 -3.46
CA ASP A 545 -46.52 22.14 -3.58
C ASP A 545 -47.00 22.10 -5.04
N GLY A 546 -48.32 22.10 -5.23
CA GLY A 546 -48.97 22.02 -6.53
C GLY A 546 -48.89 20.63 -7.18
N GLY A 547 -49.29 20.55 -8.45
CA GLY A 547 -49.19 19.33 -9.24
C GLY A 547 -50.12 18.19 -8.80
N THR A 548 -49.78 16.97 -9.23
CA THR A 548 -50.49 15.72 -8.90
C THR A 548 -49.49 14.61 -8.56
N GLY A 549 -49.96 13.52 -7.94
CA GLY A 549 -49.14 12.35 -7.60
C GLY A 549 -48.60 12.36 -6.16
N ASP A 550 -47.53 11.61 -5.89
CA ASP A 550 -46.96 11.50 -4.53
C ASP A 550 -45.43 11.64 -4.57
N VAL A 551 -44.94 12.74 -4.00
CA VAL A 551 -43.52 13.11 -3.95
C VAL A 551 -43.10 13.28 -2.50
N ASP A 552 -42.28 12.34 -2.01
CA ASP A 552 -41.71 12.42 -0.67
C ASP A 552 -40.46 13.33 -0.68
N MET A 553 -40.48 14.42 0.08
CA MET A 553 -39.35 15.31 0.30
C MET A 553 -38.55 14.90 1.53
N HIS A 554 -37.23 14.79 1.35
CA HIS A 554 -36.27 14.59 2.43
C HIS A 554 -35.25 15.72 2.38
N VAL A 555 -35.01 16.38 3.52
CA VAL A 555 -34.05 17.49 3.61
C VAL A 555 -32.98 17.17 4.64
N LYS A 556 -31.72 17.51 4.34
CA LYS A 556 -30.60 17.33 5.27
C LYS A 556 -29.53 18.41 5.10
N ALA A 557 -28.98 18.90 6.21
CA ALA A 557 -27.89 19.86 6.22
C ALA A 557 -26.53 19.18 6.00
N GLY A 558 -25.66 19.80 5.21
CA GLY A 558 -24.26 19.44 4.97
C GLY A 558 -24.03 18.24 4.03
N THR A 559 -24.94 17.28 3.97
CA THR A 559 -24.81 16.06 3.14
C THR A 559 -26.13 15.71 2.46
N LYS A 560 -26.08 14.98 1.34
CA LYS A 560 -27.28 14.51 0.64
C LYS A 560 -28.11 13.59 1.55
N PRO A 561 -29.44 13.79 1.68
CA PRO A 561 -30.31 12.86 2.38
C PRO A 561 -30.43 11.52 1.63
N THR A 562 -30.74 10.45 2.37
CA THR A 562 -31.14 9.14 1.83
C THR A 562 -32.55 8.79 2.31
N LEU A 563 -33.16 7.74 1.77
CA LEU A 563 -34.41 7.18 2.30
C LEU A 563 -34.26 6.49 3.68
N SER A 564 -33.08 6.56 4.30
CA SER A 564 -32.82 6.10 5.68
C SER A 564 -32.14 7.17 6.57
N SER A 565 -31.81 8.35 6.03
CA SER A 565 -31.11 9.41 6.74
C SER A 565 -31.49 10.79 6.22
N TRP A 566 -32.19 11.56 7.05
CA TRP A 566 -32.67 12.91 6.76
C TRP A 566 -32.79 13.70 8.07
N ASP A 567 -32.80 15.02 7.99
CA ASP A 567 -33.09 15.91 9.13
C ASP A 567 -34.59 16.24 9.18
N CYS A 568 -35.23 16.36 8.02
CA CYS A 568 -36.66 16.61 7.90
C CYS A 568 -37.27 15.75 6.77
N ARG A 569 -38.40 15.11 7.09
CA ARG A 569 -39.26 14.37 6.17
C ARG A 569 -40.72 14.62 6.56
N PRO A 570 -41.45 15.46 5.83
CA PRO A 570 -42.86 15.72 6.10
C PRO A 570 -43.69 14.46 5.77
N TYR A 571 -44.18 13.72 6.76
CA TYR A 571 -45.06 12.56 6.53
C TYR A 571 -46.48 13.01 6.16
N LYS A 572 -46.68 13.51 4.94
CA LYS A 572 -48.00 13.92 4.43
C LYS A 572 -48.34 13.11 3.19
N THR A 573 -49.58 12.65 3.08
CA THR A 573 -50.10 11.91 1.91
C THR A 573 -50.56 12.85 0.78
N THR A 574 -50.09 14.09 0.79
CA THR A 574 -50.50 15.18 -0.13
C THR A 574 -49.25 15.80 -0.73
N GLN A 575 -49.34 16.44 -1.89
CA GLN A 575 -48.19 17.04 -2.59
C GLN A 575 -47.53 18.19 -1.80
N LEU A 576 -48.26 18.75 -0.83
CA LEU A 576 -47.74 19.78 0.07
C LEU A 576 -46.83 19.18 1.14
N GLU A 577 -45.53 19.38 0.95
CA GLU A 577 -44.52 19.02 1.91
C GLU A 577 -43.70 20.23 2.34
N VAL A 578 -43.52 20.42 3.64
CA VAL A 578 -42.84 21.61 4.19
C VAL A 578 -41.83 21.20 5.25
N CYS A 579 -40.58 21.63 5.08
CA CYS A 579 -39.55 21.62 6.10
C CYS A 579 -39.26 23.06 6.53
N SER A 580 -39.22 23.32 7.83
CA SER A 580 -38.98 24.67 8.36
C SER A 580 -37.95 24.64 9.47
N TYR A 581 -37.01 25.58 9.41
CA TYR A 581 -35.92 25.74 10.36
C TYR A 581 -35.89 27.19 10.83
N LYS A 582 -36.29 27.44 12.07
CA LYS A 582 -36.28 28.80 12.65
C LYS A 582 -34.87 29.39 12.69
N THR A 583 -33.89 28.56 13.03
CA THR A 583 -32.46 28.89 13.09
C THR A 583 -31.69 27.88 12.24
N PRO A 584 -31.63 28.05 10.91
CA PRO A 584 -30.90 27.14 10.03
C PRO A 584 -29.39 27.21 10.31
N LYS A 585 -28.68 26.11 10.10
CA LYS A 585 -27.22 26.09 10.14
C LYS A 585 -26.68 26.79 8.90
N THR A 586 -25.60 27.54 9.01
CA THR A 586 -24.89 28.05 7.84
C THR A 586 -24.33 26.89 7.01
N GLY A 587 -24.39 27.02 5.69
CA GLY A 587 -23.91 26.02 4.74
C GLY A 587 -25.04 25.40 3.92
N SER A 588 -24.71 24.31 3.23
CA SER A 588 -25.61 23.71 2.24
C SER A 588 -26.70 22.85 2.88
N TYR A 589 -27.93 23.00 2.41
CA TYR A 589 -29.03 22.07 2.63
C TYR A 589 -29.31 21.33 1.33
N TYR A 590 -29.36 20.00 1.40
CA TYR A 590 -29.71 19.15 0.27
C TYR A 590 -31.15 18.67 0.42
N VAL A 591 -31.88 18.70 -0.68
CA VAL A 591 -33.28 18.26 -0.80
C VAL A 591 -33.32 17.06 -1.75
N LEU A 592 -33.94 15.96 -1.33
CA LEU A 592 -34.28 14.81 -2.16
C LEU A 592 -35.78 14.81 -2.38
N LEU A 593 -36.20 14.85 -3.64
CA LEU A 593 -37.55 14.51 -4.05
C LEU A 593 -37.58 13.06 -4.51
N ASN A 594 -38.31 12.22 -3.79
CA ASN A 594 -38.49 10.81 -4.09
C ASN A 594 -39.92 10.57 -4.60
N ALA A 595 -40.05 10.10 -5.84
CA ALA A 595 -41.33 9.76 -6.43
C ALA A 595 -41.89 8.47 -5.78
N PHE A 596 -42.68 8.59 -4.72
CA PHE A 596 -43.35 7.43 -4.10
C PHE A 596 -44.38 6.83 -5.08
N SER A 597 -45.04 7.70 -5.84
CA SER A 597 -45.77 7.39 -7.07
C SER A 597 -45.36 8.36 -8.17
N ASN A 598 -45.89 8.20 -9.39
CA ASN A 598 -45.65 9.17 -10.44
C ASN A 598 -46.19 10.54 -9.99
N TYR A 599 -45.39 11.60 -10.07
CA TYR A 599 -45.84 12.96 -9.81
C TYR A 599 -45.63 13.85 -11.03
N ASN A 600 -46.50 14.85 -11.20
CA ASN A 600 -46.48 15.75 -12.34
C ASN A 600 -46.70 17.21 -11.92
N ASN A 601 -45.94 18.11 -12.55
CA ASN A 601 -46.08 19.57 -12.41
C ASN A 601 -46.06 20.10 -10.98
N VAL A 602 -45.29 19.47 -10.07
CA VAL A 602 -45.06 20.02 -8.73
C VAL A 602 -44.06 21.17 -8.79
N SER A 603 -44.07 22.03 -7.78
CA SER A 603 -43.11 23.11 -7.61
C SER A 603 -42.32 22.94 -6.32
N LEU A 604 -41.00 23.15 -6.38
CA LEU A 604 -40.10 23.15 -5.23
C LEU A 604 -39.54 24.55 -5.03
N GLU A 605 -39.64 25.07 -3.81
CA GLU A 605 -39.15 26.38 -3.42
C GLU A 605 -38.37 26.29 -2.10
N ALA A 606 -37.31 27.08 -1.98
CA ALA A 606 -36.61 27.32 -0.72
C ALA A 606 -36.49 28.82 -0.49
N SER A 607 -36.85 29.28 0.71
CA SER A 607 -36.76 30.69 1.11
C SER A 607 -36.20 30.84 2.52
N TYR A 608 -35.44 31.90 2.79
CA TYR A 608 -34.96 32.27 4.13
C TYR A 608 -34.99 33.79 4.33
N SER A 609 -34.85 34.24 5.58
CA SER A 609 -34.71 35.66 5.94
C SER A 609 -33.27 35.98 6.30
N ASN A 610 -32.77 37.15 5.90
CA ASN A 610 -31.44 37.64 6.28
C ASN A 610 -31.44 38.43 7.59
#